data_AF-A0A957F6F7-F1
#
_entry.id   AF-A0A957F6F7-F1
#
_cell.length_a   1.000
_cell.length_b   1.000
_cell.length_c   1.000
_cell.angle_alpha   90.00
_cell.angle_beta   90.00
_cell.angle_gamma   90.00
#
_symmetry.space_group_name_H-M   'P 1'
#
loop_
_entity.id
_entity.type
_entity.pdbx_description
1 polymer ?
#
loop_
_entity_poly.entity_id
_entity_poly.type
_entity_poly.pdbx_seq_one_letter_code
_entity_poly.pdbx_strand_id
1 'polypeptide(L)' 'SCDQDTARWYGQIKNELKEKGRPIPENDIWIAALARQYHLILVTRDKHFDAIDDLRLEAW' A
#
# COMPACT_ATOMS: atom_id res chain seq x y z
N SER A 1 -19.95 -7.36 1.21
CA SER A 1 -19.57 -6.07 1.79
C SER A 1 -18.13 -5.79 1.40
N CYS A 2 -17.92 -5.27 0.19
CA CYS A 2 -16.60 -4.89 -0.31
C CYS A 2 -16.40 -3.39 -0.02
N ASP A 3 -15.16 -2.88 -0.01
CA ASP A 3 -14.75 -1.46 0.05
C ASP A 3 -14.47 -0.81 1.42
N GLN A 4 -15.11 -1.18 2.54
CA GLN A 4 -14.82 -0.50 3.82
C GLN A 4 -13.45 -0.85 4.41
N ASP A 5 -13.06 -2.12 4.35
CA ASP A 5 -11.78 -2.58 4.87
C ASP A 5 -10.62 -2.03 4.03
N THR A 6 -10.77 -2.00 2.70
CA THR A 6 -9.78 -1.40 1.78
C THR A 6 -9.58 0.08 2.09
N ALA A 7 -10.67 0.83 2.29
CA ALA A 7 -10.61 2.25 2.60
C ALA A 7 -9.90 2.52 3.95
N ARG A 8 -10.08 1.61 4.93
CA ARG A 8 -9.37 1.68 6.21
C ARG A 8 -7.86 1.49 6.02
N TRP A 9 -7.45 0.47 5.27
CA TRP A 9 -6.03 0.21 4.96
C TRP A 9 -5.41 1.36 4.16
N TYR A 10 -6.13 1.89 3.18
CA TYR A 10 -5.73 3.07 2.43
C TYR A 10 -5.46 4.26 3.36
N GLY A 11 -6.36 4.54 4.30
CA GLY A 11 -6.20 5.65 5.25
C GLY A 11 -4.99 5.47 6.16
N GLN A 12 -4.74 4.25 6.62
CA GLN A 12 -3.57 3.92 7.44
C GLN A 12 -2.27 4.10 6.65
N ILE A 13 -2.15 3.50 5.47
CA ILE A 13 -0.96 3.62 4.61
C ILE A 13 -0.70 5.08 4.26
N LYS A 14 -1.75 5.84 3.91
CA LYS A 14 -1.61 7.27 3.60
C LYS A 14 -1.11 8.08 4.79
N ASN A 15 -1.56 7.76 6.01
CA ASN A 15 -1.06 8.43 7.21
C ASN A 15 0.39 8.05 7.49
N GLU A 16 0.75 6.77 7.41
CA GLU A 16 2.13 6.27 7.59
C GLU A 16 3.10 6.96 6.60
N LEU A 17 2.72 7.05 5.33
CA LEU A 17 3.51 7.73 4.29
C LEU A 17 3.65 9.23 4.54
N LYS A 18 2.59 9.87 5.05
CA LYS A 18 2.61 11.29 5.43
C LYS A 18 3.55 11.54 6.62
N GLU A 19 3.50 10.69 7.65
CA GLU A 19 4.39 10.76 8.80
C GLU A 19 5.86 10.55 8.41
N LYS A 20 6.13 9.68 7.43
CA LYS A 20 7.46 9.45 6.86
C LYS A 20 7.94 10.54 5.91
N GLY A 21 7.08 11.50 5.53
CA GLY A 21 7.40 12.51 4.52
C GLY A 21 7.64 11.94 3.12
N ARG A 22 7.04 10.78 2.81
CA ARG A 22 7.19 10.08 1.51
C ARG A 22 5.81 9.85 0.87
N PRO A 23 5.15 10.90 0.37
CA PRO A 23 3.90 10.70 -0.38
C PRO A 23 4.20 9.93 -1.68
N ILE A 24 3.36 8.94 -1.97
CA ILE A 24 3.37 8.20 -3.24
C ILE A 24 2.06 8.48 -4.00
N PRO A 25 1.96 8.15 -5.29
CA PRO A 25 0.72 8.30 -6.06
C PRO A 25 -0.48 7.59 -5.40
N GLU A 26 -1.66 8.20 -5.49
CA GLU A 26 -2.90 7.69 -4.88
C GLU A 26 -3.25 6.27 -5.31
N ASN A 27 -3.01 5.93 -6.59
CA ASN A 27 -3.26 4.58 -7.11
C ASN A 27 -2.37 3.53 -6.44
N ASP A 28 -1.12 3.86 -6.14
CA ASP A 28 -0.18 2.96 -5.48
C ASP A 28 -0.63 2.66 -4.05
N ILE A 29 -1.20 3.66 -3.35
CA ILE A 29 -1.80 3.46 -2.03
C ILE A 29 -2.98 2.50 -2.10
N TRP A 30 -3.86 2.63 -3.11
CA TRP A 30 -4.97 1.68 -3.30
C TRP A 30 -4.50 0.26 -3.61
N ILE A 31 -3.49 0.11 -4.47
CA ILE A 31 -2.89 -1.20 -4.79
C ILE A 31 -2.29 -1.83 -3.53
N ALA A 32 -1.53 -1.05 -2.75
CA ALA A 32 -0.94 -1.51 -1.50
C ALA A 32 -2.00 -1.88 -0.45
N ALA A 33 -3.08 -1.09 -0.34
CA ALA A 33 -4.19 -1.36 0.56
C ALA A 33 -4.87 -2.70 0.24
N LEU A 34 -5.10 -2.97 -1.06
CA LEU A 34 -5.65 -4.25 -1.52
C LEU A 34 -4.69 -5.41 -1.22
N ALA A 35 -3.41 -5.26 -1.55
CA ALA A 35 -2.41 -6.29 -1.28
C ALA A 35 -2.29 -6.60 0.22
N ARG A 36 -2.32 -5.58 1.08
CA ARG A 36 -2.29 -5.73 2.54
C ARG A 36 -3.56 -6.39 3.08
N GLN A 37 -4.74 -5.97 2.62
CA GLN A 37 -6.02 -6.54 3.03
C GLN A 37 -6.10 -8.04 2.75
N TYR A 38 -5.63 -8.48 1.59
CA TYR A 38 -5.72 -9.88 1.15
C TYR A 38 -4.42 -10.67 1.41
N HIS A 39 -3.45 -10.09 2.13
CA HIS A 39 -2.14 -10.70 2.42
C HIS A 39 -1.40 -11.22 1.18
N LEU A 40 -1.53 -10.50 0.06
CA LEU A 40 -0.93 -10.85 -1.22
C LEU A 40 0.52 -10.35 -1.31
N ILE A 41 1.31 -11.01 -2.15
CA ILE A 41 2.62 -10.51 -2.58
C ILE A 41 2.38 -9.58 -3.77
N LEU A 42 2.81 -8.33 -3.65
CA LEU A 42 2.77 -7.38 -4.74
C LEU A 42 4.06 -7.50 -5.56
N VAL A 43 3.93 -8.05 -6.77
CA VAL A 43 5.03 -8.13 -7.71
C VAL A 43 5.15 -6.79 -8.45
N THR A 44 6.26 -6.09 -8.28
CA THR A 44 6.45 -4.76 -8.87
C THR A 44 7.92 -4.46 -9.16
N ARG A 45 8.16 -3.54 -10.09
CA ARG A 45 9.48 -2.92 -10.31
C ARG A 45 9.56 -1.50 -9.74
N ASP A 46 8.44 -1.00 -9.23
CA ASP A 46 8.33 0.32 -8.67
C ASP A 46 8.80 0.34 -7.21
N LYS A 47 9.73 1.24 -6.91
CA LYS A 47 10.31 1.43 -5.57
C LYS A 47 9.41 2.26 -4.66
N HIS A 48 8.32 2.84 -5.16
CA HIS A 48 7.36 3.56 -4.31
C HIS A 48 6.82 2.69 -3.17
N PHE A 49 6.61 1.40 -3.45
CA PHE A 49 6.07 0.46 -2.48
C PHE A 49 7.05 0.10 -1.35
N ASP A 50 8.35 0.34 -1.53
CA ASP A 50 9.38 0.13 -0.49
C ASP A 50 9.18 1.05 0.72
N ALA A 51 8.40 2.14 0.57
CA ALA A 51 8.09 3.07 1.66
C ALA A 51 6.96 2.57 2.58
N ILE A 52 6.23 1.53 2.18
CA ILE A 52 5.06 1.00 2.88
C ILE A 52 5.50 -0.17 3.76
N ASP A 53 5.24 -0.07 5.06
CA ASP A 53 5.58 -1.14 6.00
C ASP A 53 4.58 -2.31 5.89
N ASP A 54 5.03 -3.50 6.25
CA ASP A 54 4.25 -4.76 6.23
C ASP A 54 3.65 -5.15 4.86
N LEU A 55 4.12 -4.54 3.77
CA LEU A 55 3.76 -4.95 2.42
C LEU A 55 4.76 -6.00 1.91
N ARG A 56 4.26 -7.15 1.45
CA ARG A 56 5.10 -8.18 0.84
C ARG A 56 5.36 -7.82 -0.60
N LEU A 57 6.63 -7.60 -0.94
CA LEU A 57 7.07 -7.25 -2.28
C LEU A 57 7.92 -8.36 -2.88
N GLU A 58 7.75 -8.57 -4.18
CA GLU A 58 8.62 -9.42 -4.99
C GLU A 58 9.02 -8.66 -6.26
N ALA A 59 10.30 -8.71 -6.61
CA ALA A 59 10.80 -8.07 -7.81
C ALA A 59 10.53 -8.98 -9.02
N TRP A 60 10.04 -8.38 -10.12
CA TRP A 60 9.89 -9.06 -11.41
C TRP A 60 11.18 -9.13 -12.21
#